data_AF-A0A0W8FXT7-F1
#
_entry.id   AF-A0A0W8FXT7-F1
#
_cell.length_a   1.000
_cell.length_b   1.000
_cell.length_c   1.000
_cell.angle_alpha   90.00
_cell.angle_beta   90.00
_cell.angle_gamma   90.00
#
_symmetry.space_group_name_H-M   'P 1'
#
loop_
_entity.id
_entity.type
_entity.pdbx_description
1 polymer ?
#
loop_
_entity_poly.entity_id
_entity_poly.type
_entity_poly.pdbx_seq_one_letter_code
_entity_poly.pdbx_strand_id
1 'polypeptide(L)' 'MKEFSNGNIVSGESGAVSLGILKYAFDNDKSILEKLEIDINSKIMLISTEGDTDQIFYKQVLSETD' A
#
# COMPACT_ATOMS: atom_id res chain seq x y z
N MET A 1 5.84 -19.57 -3.31
CA MET A 1 6.10 -18.81 -2.07
C MET A 1 6.49 -17.42 -2.52
N LYS A 2 5.72 -16.37 -2.21
CA LYS A 2 6.05 -15.00 -2.66
C LYS A 2 7.26 -14.52 -1.84
N GLU A 3 8.40 -14.38 -2.49
CA GLU A 3 9.52 -13.61 -1.94
C GLU A 3 9.12 -12.14 -2.03
N PHE A 4 8.93 -11.50 -0.89
CA PHE A 4 9.02 -10.05 -0.82
C PHE A 4 10.51 -9.70 -0.88
N SER A 5 10.88 -8.64 -1.61
CA SER A 5 12.24 -8.12 -1.52
C SER A 5 12.54 -7.79 -0.06
N ASN A 6 13.67 -8.26 0.48
CA ASN A 6 14.16 -7.85 1.81
C ASN A 6 14.45 -6.34 1.92
N GLY A 7 14.26 -5.57 0.84
CA GLY A 7 14.38 -4.11 0.85
C GLY A 7 13.07 -3.44 1.22
N ASN A 8 13.15 -2.45 2.11
CA ASN A 8 12.07 -1.48 2.30
C ASN A 8 11.85 -0.70 0.99
N ILE A 9 10.58 -0.43 0.66
CA ILE A 9 10.20 0.40 -0.49
C ILE A 9 9.85 1.80 0.05
N VAL A 10 10.56 2.82 -0.42
CA VAL A 10 10.17 4.22 -0.20
C VAL A 10 9.07 4.55 -1.20
N SER A 11 7.86 4.75 -0.71
CA SER A 11 6.68 5.04 -1.53
C SER A 11 5.97 6.24 -0.95
N GLY A 12 5.94 7.34 -1.71
CA GLY A 12 5.26 8.58 -1.32
C GLY A 12 3.74 8.43 -1.30
N GLU A 13 3.05 9.52 -0.99
CA GLU A 13 1.59 9.56 -0.83
C GLU A 13 0.85 8.98 -2.03
N SER A 14 1.14 9.48 -3.23
CA SER A 14 0.46 9.04 -4.45
C SER A 14 0.90 7.64 -4.84
N GLY A 15 2.15 7.27 -4.57
CA GLY A 15 2.69 5.95 -4.86
C GLY A 15 2.11 4.85 -3.96
N ALA A 16 1.85 5.15 -2.69
CA ALA A 16 1.42 4.17 -1.69
C ALA A 16 -0.10 3.97 -1.63
N VAL A 17 -0.89 4.87 -2.23
CA VAL A 17 -2.36 4.90 -2.08
C VAL A 17 -3.03 3.56 -2.40
N SER A 18 -2.59 2.86 -3.44
CA SER A 18 -3.17 1.59 -3.86
C SER A 18 -2.92 0.47 -2.83
N LEU A 19 -1.73 0.44 -2.23
CA LEU A 19 -1.42 -0.47 -1.14
C LEU A 19 -2.20 -0.13 0.13
N GLY A 20 -2.36 1.18 0.43
CA GLY A 20 -3.16 1.67 1.54
C GLY A 20 -4.63 1.22 1.46
N ILE A 21 -5.26 1.38 0.28
CA ILE A 21 -6.63 0.91 0.04
C ILE A 21 -6.73 -0.61 0.22
N LEU A 22 -5.77 -1.36 -0.32
CA LEU A 22 -5.77 -2.82 -0.18
C LEU A 22 -5.66 -3.23 1.30
N LYS A 23 -4.76 -2.61 2.07
CA LYS A 23 -4.60 -2.83 3.52
C LYS A 23 -5.90 -2.50 4.27
N TYR A 24 -6.50 -1.35 3.98
CA TYR A 24 -7.78 -0.95 4.59
C TYR A 24 -8.91 -1.93 4.26
N ALA A 25 -9.00 -2.40 3.02
CA ALA A 25 -10.00 -3.38 2.61
C ALA A 25 -9.86 -4.71 3.35
N PHE A 26 -8.63 -5.16 3.60
CA PHE A 26 -8.38 -6.39 4.38
C PHE A 26 -8.73 -6.24 5.86
N ASP A 27 -8.36 -5.11 6.47
CA ASP A 27 -8.46 -4.93 7.92
C ASP A 27 -9.80 -4.36 8.39
N ASN A 28 -10.43 -3.48 7.59
CA ASN A 28 -11.55 -2.64 8.03
C ASN A 28 -12.81 -2.80 7.17
N ASP A 29 -12.70 -3.01 5.85
CA ASP A 29 -13.88 -3.11 4.96
C ASP A 29 -13.69 -4.14 3.82
N LYS A 30 -14.08 -5.40 4.12
CA LYS A 30 -13.99 -6.51 3.16
C LYS A 30 -14.95 -6.36 1.96
N SER A 31 -15.97 -5.50 2.03
CA SER A 31 -16.88 -5.30 0.89
C SER A 31 -16.17 -4.71 -0.33
N ILE A 32 -15.04 -4.03 -0.11
CA ILE A 32 -14.17 -3.53 -1.18
C ILE A 32 -13.54 -4.69 -1.94
N LEU A 33 -13.06 -5.73 -1.24
CA LEU A 33 -12.48 -6.91 -1.87
C LEU A 33 -13.54 -7.66 -2.70
N GLU A 34 -14.74 -7.82 -2.15
CA GLU A 34 -15.87 -8.45 -2.84
C GLU A 34 -16.25 -7.70 -4.12
N LYS A 35 -16.37 -6.36 -4.06
CA LYS A 35 -16.68 -5.52 -5.23
C LYS A 35 -15.60 -5.53 -6.31
N LEU A 36 -14.35 -5.76 -5.91
CA LEU A 36 -13.21 -5.86 -6.83
C LEU A 36 -12.92 -7.30 -7.25
N GLU A 37 -13.73 -8.27 -6.81
CA GLU A 37 -13.56 -9.70 -7.08
C GLU A 37 -12.18 -10.24 -6.67
N ILE A 38 -11.61 -9.68 -5.59
CA ILE A 38 -10.33 -10.11 -5.04
C ILE A 38 -10.54 -11.28 -4.09
N ASP A 39 -9.88 -12.40 -4.37
CA ASP A 39 -9.96 -13.63 -3.60
C ASP A 39 -8.56 -14.23 -3.30
N ILE A 40 -8.54 -15.43 -2.70
CA ILE A 40 -7.29 -16.13 -2.36
C ILE A 40 -6.46 -16.56 -3.58
N ASN A 41 -7.05 -16.61 -4.77
CA ASN A 41 -6.39 -17.00 -6.02
C ASN A 41 -5.83 -15.79 -6.78
N SER A 42 -6.21 -14.59 -6.38
CA SER A 42 -5.89 -13.34 -7.08
C SER A 42 -4.40 -13.01 -7.05
N LYS A 43 -3.87 -12.59 -8.21
CA LYS A 43 -2.50 -12.06 -8.35
C LYS A 43 -2.57 -10.55 -8.58
N ILE A 44 -2.30 -9.80 -7.53
CA ILE A 44 -2.39 -8.33 -7.54
C ILE A 44 -1.01 -7.74 -7.87
N MET A 45 -0.97 -6.85 -8.86
CA MET A 45 0.18 -6.02 -9.20
C MET A 45 -0.14 -4.59 -8.78
N LEU A 46 0.76 -3.98 -8.00
CA LEU A 46 0.68 -2.58 -7.58
C LEU A 46 1.86 -1.83 -8.19
N ILE A 47 1.65 -0.55 -8.51
CA ILE A 47 2.70 0.34 -9.01
C ILE A 47 2.87 1.46 -8.00
N SER A 48 4.04 1.53 -7.37
CA SER A 48 4.45 2.70 -6.61
C SER A 48 5.00 3.73 -7.60
N THR A 49 4.23 4.79 -7.84
CA THR A 49 4.52 5.77 -8.89
C THR A 49 5.56 6.81 -8.49
N GLU A 50 5.77 7.02 -7.20
CA GLU A 50 6.73 7.97 -6.65
C GLU A 50 7.31 7.50 -5.30
N GLY A 51 8.53 7.96 -5.01
CA GLY A 51 9.15 7.87 -3.68
C GLY A 51 8.79 9.06 -2.79
N ASP A 52 9.70 9.46 -1.92
CA ASP A 52 9.59 10.61 -1.00
C ASP A 52 9.85 11.95 -1.71
N THR A 53 9.02 12.28 -2.72
CA THR A 53 9.12 13.53 -3.49
C THR A 53 9.04 14.78 -2.61
N ASP A 54 8.21 14.74 -1.56
CA ASP A 54 8.27 15.67 -0.41
C ASP A 54 8.80 14.94 0.83
N GLN A 55 10.09 15.09 1.12
CA GLN A 55 10.74 14.43 2.25
C GLN A 55 10.26 14.93 3.62
N ILE A 56 9.78 16.18 3.71
CA ILE A 56 9.30 16.73 4.99
C ILE A 56 7.96 16.08 5.30
N PHE A 57 7.03 16.12 4.36
CA PHE A 57 5.71 15.51 4.54
C PHE A 57 5.81 13.98 4.69
N TYR A 58 6.65 13.32 3.89
CA TYR A 58 6.87 11.88 4.01
C TYR A 58 7.31 11.48 5.44
N LYS A 59 8.25 12.24 6.03
CA LYS A 59 8.68 12.01 7.41
C LYS A 59 7.57 12.31 8.42
N GLN A 60 6.77 13.36 8.20
CA GLN A 60 5.62 13.68 9.06
C GLN A 60 4.64 12.50 9.12
N VAL A 61 4.21 11.99 7.97
CA VAL A 61 3.30 10.84 7.87
C VAL A 61 3.84 9.59 8.57
N LEU A 62 5.14 9.31 8.45
CA LEU A 62 5.76 8.17 9.14
C LEU A 62 5.96 8.39 10.64
N SER A 63 6.23 9.63 11.07
CA SER A 63 6.47 9.96 12.46
C SER A 63 5.21 10.14 13.29
N GLU A 64 4.06 10.41 12.65
CA GLU A 64 2.76 10.49 13.34
C GLU A 64 2.20 9.10 13.74
N THR A 65 2.99 8.02 13.56
CA THR A 65 2.57 6.65 13.89
C THR A 65 3.08 6.15 15.26
N ASP A 66 3.34 7.05 16.22
CA ASP A 66 3.58 6.72 17.64
C ASP A 66 2.27 6.38 18.39
#